data_AF-A0A0F5JVI8-F1
#
_entry.id   AF-A0A0F5JVI8-F1
#
_cell.length_a   1.000
_cell.length_b   1.000
_cell.length_c   1.000
_cell.angle_alpha   90.00
_cell.angle_beta   90.00
_cell.angle_gamma   90.00
#
_symmetry.space_group_name_H-M   'P 1'
#
loop_
_entity.id
_entity.type
_entity.pdbx_description
1 polymer ?
#
loop_
_entity_poly.entity_id
_entity_poly.type
_entity_poly.pdbx_seq_one_letter_code
_entity_poly.pdbx_strand_id
1 'polypeptide(L)'
;MTSDKQSRRLNAGPHFLENIALLPPITDIDHIDLIDPTGRLETRILNKEGQRGAMAICQYLLPLFGRLDRDAAAHGVHFFGEAYVADARAHPGAHRNIDRFLAIIAGAPTLDIVIARRQA
;
A
#
# COMPACT_ATOMS: atom_id res chain seq x y z
N MET A 1 16.65 19.82 10.94
CA MET A 1 15.65 18.98 11.64
C MET A 1 15.09 17.90 10.71
N THR A 2 15.95 17.12 10.05
CA THR A 2 15.56 16.10 9.06
C THR A 2 16.47 14.90 9.24
N SER A 3 16.29 14.13 10.33
CA SER A 3 17.14 12.94 10.54
C SER A 3 16.41 11.73 11.14
N ASP A 4 15.09 11.80 11.38
CA ASP A 4 14.40 10.71 12.10
C ASP A 4 13.36 9.95 11.26
N LYS A 5 13.12 10.36 10.01
CA LYS A 5 12.18 9.65 9.10
C LYS A 5 12.80 8.41 8.44
N GLN A 6 14.12 8.36 8.25
CA GLN A 6 14.79 7.20 7.65
C GLN A 6 14.92 6.02 8.65
N SER A 7 15.00 6.29 9.94
CA SER A 7 15.19 5.31 11.03
C SER A 7 13.99 4.37 11.27
N ARG A 8 12.88 4.55 10.56
CA ARG A 8 11.61 3.80 10.74
C ARG A 8 11.15 3.00 9.51
N ARG A 9 11.93 2.96 8.44
CA ARG A 9 11.59 2.18 7.24
C ARG A 9 12.00 0.72 7.40
N LEU A 10 11.08 -0.20 7.10
CA LEU A 10 11.29 -1.63 7.05
C LEU A 10 11.77 -2.00 5.65
N ASN A 11 12.64 -3.00 5.56
CA ASN A 11 13.08 -3.57 4.29
C ASN A 11 12.27 -4.83 4.01
N ALA A 12 11.67 -4.91 2.83
CA ALA A 12 10.97 -6.09 2.35
C ALA A 12 11.95 -7.09 1.73
N GLY A 13 11.72 -8.38 1.97
CA GLY A 13 12.32 -9.50 1.26
C GLY A 13 11.51 -9.93 0.04
N PRO A 14 11.87 -11.06 -0.61
CA PRO A 14 11.21 -11.51 -1.84
C PRO A 14 9.83 -12.14 -1.59
N HIS A 15 9.52 -12.54 -0.36
CA HIS A 15 8.32 -13.33 -0.04
C HIS A 15 7.21 -12.49 0.61
N PHE A 16 6.04 -12.50 -0.02
CA PHE A 16 4.89 -11.70 0.39
C PHE A 16 4.46 -11.91 1.85
N LEU A 17 4.23 -13.17 2.25
CA LEU A 17 3.69 -13.46 3.58
C LEU A 17 4.66 -13.06 4.70
N GLU A 18 5.96 -13.23 4.48
CA GLU A 18 7.01 -12.79 5.40
C GLU A 18 7.02 -11.27 5.53
N ASN A 19 6.92 -10.55 4.41
CA ASN A 19 6.86 -9.08 4.39
C ASN A 19 5.64 -8.55 5.16
N ILE A 20 4.46 -9.12 4.95
CA ILE A 20 3.24 -8.70 5.63
C ILE A 20 3.32 -8.97 7.14
N ALA A 21 3.99 -10.04 7.57
CA ALA A 21 4.17 -10.35 8.99
C ALA A 21 5.03 -9.31 9.75
N LEU A 22 5.83 -8.50 9.04
CA LEU A 22 6.61 -7.41 9.63
C LEU A 22 5.77 -6.14 9.87
N LEU A 23 4.60 -6.02 9.25
CA LEU A 23 3.79 -4.82 9.27
C LEU A 23 2.89 -4.76 10.51
N PRO A 24 2.50 -3.55 10.96
CA PRO A 24 1.51 -3.40 12.02
C PRO A 24 0.21 -4.15 11.70
N PRO A 25 -0.47 -4.72 12.72
CA PRO A 25 -1.74 -5.41 12.50
C PRO A 25 -2.84 -4.44 12.03
N ILE A 26 -3.74 -4.97 11.20
CA ILE A 26 -4.91 -4.28 10.64
C ILE A 26 -6.22 -4.68 11.36
N THR A 27 -6.13 -5.15 12.61
CA THR A 27 -7.28 -5.75 13.34
C THR A 27 -8.37 -4.75 13.71
N ASP A 28 -8.04 -3.46 13.81
CA ASP A 28 -8.96 -2.36 14.11
C ASP A 28 -9.47 -1.64 12.84
N ILE A 29 -9.00 -2.03 11.64
CA ILE A 29 -9.35 -1.37 10.38
C ILE A 29 -10.49 -2.12 9.67
N ASP A 30 -11.54 -1.40 9.28
CA ASP A 30 -12.59 -1.94 8.41
C ASP A 30 -12.21 -1.86 6.94
N HIS A 31 -11.81 -0.67 6.52
CA HIS A 31 -11.40 -0.41 5.14
C HIS A 31 -10.44 0.77 5.05
N ILE A 32 -9.76 0.85 3.91
CA ILE A 32 -8.98 2.01 3.50
C ILE A 32 -9.57 2.53 2.19
N ASP A 33 -9.90 3.80 2.16
CA ASP A 33 -10.28 4.51 0.95
C ASP A 33 -9.04 5.17 0.35
N LEU A 34 -8.83 4.97 -0.95
CA LEU A 34 -7.85 5.70 -1.74
C LEU A 34 -8.61 6.76 -2.55
N ILE A 35 -8.26 8.01 -2.32
CA ILE A 35 -8.98 9.17 -2.86
C ILE A 35 -8.06 9.91 -3.84
N ASP A 36 -8.58 10.22 -5.02
CA ASP A 36 -7.84 10.97 -6.03
C ASP A 36 -7.73 12.47 -5.67
N PRO A 37 -6.85 13.24 -6.35
CA PRO A 37 -6.66 14.66 -6.03
C PRO A 37 -7.90 15.54 -6.23
N THR A 38 -8.95 15.03 -6.91
CA THR A 38 -10.23 15.75 -7.08
C THR A 38 -11.21 15.48 -5.93
N GLY A 39 -10.82 14.64 -4.95
CA GLY A 39 -11.66 14.24 -3.84
C GLY A 39 -12.55 13.04 -4.14
N ARG A 40 -12.37 12.36 -5.29
CA ARG A 40 -13.19 11.21 -5.67
C ARG A 40 -12.56 9.91 -5.18
N LEU A 41 -13.38 9.01 -4.67
CA LEU A 41 -12.98 7.65 -4.31
C LEU A 41 -12.50 6.89 -5.56
N GLU A 42 -11.21 6.54 -5.60
CA GLU A 42 -10.64 5.69 -6.65
C GLU A 42 -10.85 4.22 -6.33
N THR A 43 -10.59 3.83 -5.07
CA THR A 43 -10.91 2.48 -4.61
C THR A 43 -11.16 2.42 -3.11
N ARG A 44 -11.92 1.41 -2.69
CA ARG A 44 -12.02 0.96 -1.30
C ARG A 44 -11.33 -0.39 -1.15
N ILE A 45 -10.31 -0.45 -0.29
CA ILE A 45 -9.62 -1.68 0.12
C ILE A 45 -10.30 -2.20 1.37
N LEU A 46 -10.98 -3.34 1.26
CA LEU A 46 -11.73 -3.95 2.37
C LEU A 46 -10.83 -4.88 3.20
N ASN A 47 -11.10 -5.00 4.50
CA ASN A 47 -10.42 -5.98 5.36
C ASN A 47 -10.97 -7.40 5.09
N LYS A 48 -10.70 -7.91 3.88
CA LYS A 48 -11.12 -9.23 3.41
C LYS A 48 -9.99 -9.95 2.68
N GLU A 49 -10.18 -11.24 2.46
CA GLU A 49 -9.21 -12.08 1.75
C GLU A 49 -8.86 -11.49 0.37
N GLY A 50 -7.57 -11.59 -0.01
CA GLY A 50 -7.02 -10.98 -1.21
C GLY A 50 -6.76 -9.47 -1.14
N GLN A 51 -7.23 -8.76 -0.10
CA GLN A 51 -7.02 -7.30 0.04
C GLN A 51 -6.25 -6.89 1.30
N ARG A 52 -6.23 -7.75 2.33
CA ARG A 52 -5.52 -7.50 3.60
C ARG A 52 -4.05 -7.11 3.44
N GLY A 53 -3.33 -7.68 2.47
CA GLY A 53 -1.93 -7.32 2.23
C GLY A 53 -1.77 -5.87 1.78
N ALA A 54 -2.52 -5.44 0.77
CA ALA A 54 -2.49 -4.05 0.31
C ALA A 54 -2.94 -3.07 1.39
N MET A 55 -3.91 -3.47 2.22
CA MET A 55 -4.36 -2.69 3.38
C MET A 55 -3.22 -2.49 4.39
N ALA A 56 -2.54 -3.57 4.79
CA ALA A 56 -1.41 -3.50 5.73
C ALA A 56 -0.29 -2.61 5.20
N ILE A 57 0.03 -2.72 3.91
CA ILE A 57 1.01 -1.86 3.24
C ILE A 57 0.57 -0.39 3.27
N CYS A 58 -0.68 -0.08 2.92
CA CYS A 58 -1.18 1.30 2.96
C CYS A 58 -1.17 1.89 4.39
N GLN A 59 -1.60 1.12 5.41
CA GLN A 59 -1.51 1.54 6.81
C GLN A 59 -0.07 1.86 7.22
N TYR A 60 0.87 1.03 6.82
CA TYR A 60 2.29 1.20 7.11
C TYR A 60 2.88 2.45 6.42
N LEU A 61 2.52 2.72 5.17
CA LEU A 61 3.03 3.85 4.40
C LEU A 61 2.50 5.20 4.90
N LEU A 62 1.25 5.27 5.36
CA LEU A 62 0.61 6.54 5.73
C LEU A 62 1.44 7.39 6.71
N PRO A 63 1.92 6.90 7.87
CA PRO A 63 2.72 7.73 8.78
C PRO A 63 4.11 8.09 8.24
N LEU A 64 4.62 7.38 7.23
CA LEU A 64 5.96 7.59 6.66
C LEU A 64 5.96 8.62 5.52
N PHE A 65 4.92 8.59 4.68
CA PHE A 65 4.82 9.36 3.44
C PHE A 65 3.65 10.35 3.43
N GLY A 66 2.65 10.15 4.29
CA GLY A 66 1.45 10.99 4.38
C GLY A 66 0.38 10.66 3.33
N ARG A 67 0.76 10.14 2.17
CA ARG A 67 -0.14 9.70 1.08
C ARG A 67 0.50 8.60 0.24
N LEU A 68 -0.25 8.00 -0.68
CA LEU A 68 0.30 7.08 -1.68
C LEU A 68 0.78 7.89 -2.90
N ASP A 69 1.99 8.45 -2.78
CA ASP A 69 2.71 9.09 -3.88
C ASP A 69 3.71 8.14 -4.56
N ARG A 70 4.52 8.65 -5.50
CA ARG A 70 5.53 7.87 -6.23
C ARG A 70 6.53 7.19 -5.29
N ASP A 71 7.01 7.88 -4.26
CA ASP A 71 8.01 7.35 -3.34
C ASP A 71 7.39 6.31 -2.39
N ALA A 72 6.17 6.57 -1.91
CA ALA A 72 5.40 5.62 -1.11
C ALA A 72 5.08 4.34 -1.91
N ALA A 73 4.68 4.48 -3.17
CA ALA A 73 4.39 3.36 -4.05
C ALA A 73 5.66 2.57 -4.38
N ALA A 74 6.77 3.24 -4.68
CA ALA A 74 8.06 2.60 -4.92
C ALA A 74 8.55 1.81 -3.70
N HIS A 75 8.41 2.36 -2.49
CA HIS A 75 8.75 1.65 -1.25
C HIS A 75 7.79 0.49 -0.98
N GLY A 76 6.48 0.75 -1.09
CA GLY A 76 5.44 -0.20 -0.75
C GLY A 76 5.32 -1.38 -1.70
N VAL A 77 5.64 -1.21 -2.99
CA VAL A 77 5.48 -2.29 -3.97
C VAL A 77 6.37 -3.48 -3.65
N HIS A 78 7.52 -3.27 -3.01
CA HIS A 78 8.41 -4.34 -2.58
C HIS A 78 7.76 -5.29 -1.54
N PHE A 79 6.83 -4.79 -0.73
CA PHE A 79 6.15 -5.62 0.27
C PHE A 79 5.19 -6.65 -0.34
N PHE A 80 4.77 -6.47 -1.60
CA PHE A 80 4.03 -7.52 -2.32
C PHE A 80 4.87 -8.75 -2.65
N GLY A 81 6.20 -8.68 -2.53
CA GLY A 81 7.11 -9.76 -2.87
C GLY A 81 7.37 -9.86 -4.37
N GLU A 82 8.54 -10.39 -4.73
CA GLU A 82 9.07 -10.37 -6.09
C GLU A 82 8.17 -11.11 -7.08
N ALA A 83 7.68 -12.30 -6.71
CA ALA A 83 6.85 -13.13 -7.58
C ALA A 83 5.53 -12.44 -7.97
N TYR A 84 4.86 -11.78 -7.02
CA TYR A 84 3.60 -11.08 -7.30
C TYR A 84 3.81 -9.81 -8.13
N VAL A 85 4.89 -9.08 -7.87
CA VAL A 85 5.23 -7.88 -8.67
C VAL A 85 5.61 -8.27 -10.09
N ALA A 86 6.39 -9.35 -10.26
CA ALA A 86 6.73 -9.88 -11.58
C ALA A 86 5.48 -10.33 -12.34
N ASP A 87 4.56 -11.05 -11.68
CA ASP A 87 3.31 -11.51 -12.28
C ASP A 87 2.41 -10.33 -12.69
N ALA A 88 2.25 -9.31 -11.85
CA ALA A 88 1.48 -8.10 -12.19
C ALA A 88 2.08 -7.33 -13.40
N ARG A 89 3.41 -7.29 -13.52
CA ARG A 89 4.08 -6.70 -14.69
C ARG A 89 3.86 -7.51 -15.96
N ALA A 90 3.87 -8.83 -15.87
CA ALA A 90 3.65 -9.73 -16.99
C ALA A 90 2.17 -9.77 -17.42
N HIS A 91 1.25 -9.59 -16.48
CA HIS A 91 -0.19 -9.72 -16.68
C HIS A 91 -0.95 -8.51 -16.11
N PRO A 92 -0.88 -7.33 -16.76
CA PRO A 92 -1.58 -6.13 -16.28
C PRO A 92 -3.07 -6.36 -16.04
N GLY A 93 -3.55 -6.02 -14.85
CA GLY A 93 -4.94 -6.22 -14.43
C GLY A 93 -5.19 -7.48 -13.59
N ALA A 94 -4.22 -8.40 -13.50
CA ALA A 94 -4.33 -9.59 -12.66
C ALA A 94 -4.34 -9.25 -11.16
N HIS A 95 -3.68 -8.16 -10.76
CA HIS A 95 -3.49 -7.77 -9.37
C HIS A 95 -3.81 -6.29 -9.16
N ARG A 96 -5.10 -5.95 -9.13
CA ARG A 96 -5.59 -4.56 -9.06
C ARG A 96 -4.84 -3.65 -8.08
N ASN A 97 -4.44 -4.15 -6.92
CA ASN A 97 -3.68 -3.36 -5.93
C ASN A 97 -2.21 -3.19 -6.31
N ILE A 98 -1.55 -4.21 -6.85
CA ILE A 98 -0.15 -4.10 -7.31
C ILE A 98 -0.09 -3.21 -8.55
N ASP A 99 -1.01 -3.40 -9.48
CA ASP A 99 -1.15 -2.59 -10.69
C ASP A 99 -1.26 -1.10 -10.35
N ARG A 100 -2.00 -0.75 -9.28
CA ARG A 100 -2.12 0.62 -8.80
C ARG A 100 -0.78 1.21 -8.35
N PHE A 101 -0.02 0.45 -7.55
CA PHE A 101 1.30 0.91 -7.10
C PHE A 101 2.24 1.10 -8.29
N LEU A 102 2.23 0.15 -9.25
CA LEU A 102 3.01 0.25 -10.48
C LEU A 102 2.59 1.46 -11.34
N ALA A 103 1.30 1.77 -11.44
CA ALA A 103 0.81 2.93 -12.16
C ALA A 103 1.27 4.25 -11.53
N ILE A 104 1.23 4.37 -10.20
CA ILE A 104 1.72 5.56 -9.48
C ILE A 104 3.24 5.70 -9.65
N ILE A 105 3.99 4.60 -9.59
CA ILE A 105 5.42 4.58 -9.94
C ILE A 105 5.65 5.05 -11.38
N ALA A 106 4.75 4.72 -12.31
CA ALA A 106 4.84 5.16 -13.71
C ALA A 106 4.37 6.62 -13.94
N GLY A 107 3.79 7.29 -12.94
CA GLY A 107 3.37 8.69 -13.03
C GLY A 107 1.86 8.94 -12.97
N ALA A 108 1.07 7.95 -12.58
CA ALA A 108 -0.32 8.21 -12.20
C ALA A 108 -0.39 9.19 -11.01
N PRO A 109 -1.51 9.94 -10.86
CA PRO A 109 -1.69 10.85 -9.74
C PRO A 109 -1.55 10.18 -8.38
N THR A 110 -1.06 10.93 -7.39
CA THR A 110 -0.97 10.48 -6.00
C THR A 110 -2.37 10.28 -5.41
N LEU A 111 -2.52 9.36 -4.46
CA LEU A 111 -3.78 9.09 -3.79
C LEU A 111 -3.69 9.34 -2.28
N ASP A 112 -4.69 10.00 -1.70
CA ASP A 112 -4.81 10.13 -0.25
C ASP A 112 -5.28 8.81 0.35
N ILE A 113 -4.68 8.42 1.49
CA ILE A 113 -5.01 7.20 2.22
C ILE A 113 -5.89 7.58 3.41
N VAL A 114 -7.16 7.16 3.40
CA VAL A 114 -8.10 7.38 4.50
C VAL A 114 -8.43 6.06 5.17
N ILE A 115 -8.05 5.92 6.45
CA ILE A 115 -8.29 4.71 7.24
C ILE A 115 -9.61 4.83 7.99
N ALA A 116 -10.56 3.95 7.69
CA ALA A 116 -11.78 3.78 8.47
C ALA A 116 -11.61 2.63 9.47
N ARG A 117 -11.72 2.96 10.76
CA ARG A 117 -11.61 1.99 11.86
C ARG A 117 -12.97 1.51 12.32
N ARG A 118 -13.01 0.27 12.80
CA ARG A 118 -14.17 -0.31 13.50
C ARG A 118 -14.47 0.56 14.71
N GLN A 119 -15.73 0.99 14.84
CA GLN A 119 -16.21 1.45 16.13
C GLN A 119 -16.44 0.21 17.01
N ALA A 120 -15.91 0.25 18.23
CA ALA A 120 -16.10 -0.79 19.22
C ALA A 120 -17.58 -0.95 19.60
#